data_AF-A0A2C6MFT1-F1
#
_entry.id   AF-A0A2C6MFT1-F1
#
_cell.length_a   1.000
_cell.length_b   1.000
_cell.length_c   1.000
_cell.angle_alpha   90.00
_cell.angle_beta   90.00
_cell.angle_gamma   90.00
#
_symmetry.space_group_name_H-M   'P 1'
#
loop_
_entity.id
_entity.type
_entity.pdbx_description
1 polymer ?
#
loop_
_entity_poly.entity_id
_entity_poly.type
_entity_poly.pdbx_seq_one_letter_code
_entity_poly.pdbx_strand_id
1 'polypeptide(L)'
;MAKAALIKQSGMHPLSLLDRLTRDFVQEDFILYQEYRNLDLLLSRIHALSRRADGEKRPVFVLFAGGDCSFINTLKEKSSLLQTISPNEKDKTLAVFKQEVLEGILGLDPREQGENVTYTEDLASALKAVDEAQYSFVFILNE
;
A
#
# COMPACT_ATOMS: atom_id res chain seq x y z
N MET A 1 8.42 -10.79 3.53
CA MET A 1 8.72 -10.50 2.11
C MET A 1 7.69 -9.48 1.65
N ALA A 2 7.92 -8.65 0.63
CA ALA A 2 6.87 -7.72 0.21
C ALA A 2 5.73 -8.48 -0.49
N LYS A 3 4.48 -8.06 -0.27
CA LYS A 3 3.29 -8.64 -0.93
C LYS A 3 2.51 -7.55 -1.66
N ALA A 4 1.93 -7.91 -2.80
CA ALA A 4 1.02 -7.04 -3.53
C ALA A 4 -0.45 -7.39 -3.19
N ALA A 5 -1.27 -6.35 -2.97
CA ALA A 5 -2.71 -6.44 -2.86
C ALA A 5 -3.36 -5.70 -4.05
N LEU A 6 -3.96 -6.45 -4.96
CA LEU A 6 -4.63 -5.98 -6.16
C LEU A 6 -6.11 -5.72 -5.90
N ILE A 7 -6.62 -4.56 -6.29
CA ILE A 7 -8.02 -4.15 -6.09
C ILE A 7 -8.73 -4.17 -7.44
N LYS A 8 -9.74 -5.06 -7.60
CA LYS A 8 -10.43 -5.24 -8.90
C LYS A 8 -11.22 -4.00 -9.30
N GLN A 9 -12.16 -3.59 -8.44
CA GLN A 9 -13.04 -2.47 -8.70
C GLN A 9 -13.04 -1.52 -7.52
N SER A 10 -12.90 -0.23 -7.83
CA SER A 10 -13.07 0.86 -6.89
C SER A 10 -13.90 1.94 -7.57
N GLY A 11 -14.99 2.36 -6.93
CA GLY A 11 -15.71 3.58 -7.33
C GLY A 11 -14.92 4.86 -7.05
N MET A 12 -13.77 4.75 -6.36
CA MET A 12 -12.91 5.86 -5.99
C MET A 12 -11.79 6.06 -7.01
N HIS A 13 -11.57 7.32 -7.39
CA HIS A 13 -10.46 7.74 -8.24
C HIS A 13 -9.12 7.69 -7.45
N PRO A 14 -7.98 7.32 -8.08
CA PRO A 14 -6.68 7.23 -7.42
C PRO A 14 -6.28 8.48 -6.64
N LEU A 15 -6.48 9.67 -7.22
CA LEU A 15 -6.16 10.93 -6.54
C LEU A 15 -7.03 11.18 -5.30
N SER A 16 -8.27 10.71 -5.29
CA SER A 16 -9.16 10.84 -4.12
C SER A 16 -8.74 9.90 -2.99
N LEU A 17 -8.24 8.70 -3.35
CA LEU A 17 -7.62 7.78 -2.39
C LEU A 17 -6.34 8.40 -1.80
N LEU A 18 -5.46 8.96 -2.64
CA LEU A 18 -4.25 9.65 -2.19
C LEU A 18 -4.56 10.82 -1.25
N ASP A 19 -5.53 11.67 -1.62
CA ASP A 19 -5.94 12.81 -0.79
C ASP A 19 -6.39 12.37 0.60
N ARG A 20 -7.23 11.33 0.70
CA ARG A 20 -7.66 10.77 1.98
C ARG A 20 -6.50 10.20 2.81
N LEU A 21 -5.54 9.54 2.17
CA LEU A 21 -4.36 9.00 2.84
C LEU A 21 -3.48 10.11 3.44
N THR A 22 -3.48 11.33 2.91
CA THR A 22 -2.66 12.42 3.47
C THR A 22 -3.01 12.79 4.91
N ARG A 23 -4.20 12.41 5.41
CA ARG A 23 -4.58 12.60 6.81
C ARG A 23 -3.59 11.92 7.75
N ASP A 24 -3.30 10.65 7.50
CA ASP A 24 -2.53 9.78 8.39
C ASP A 24 -1.15 9.41 7.85
N PHE A 25 -0.90 9.61 6.55
CA PHE A 25 0.32 9.22 5.88
C PHE A 25 1.08 10.43 5.33
N VAL A 26 2.41 10.32 5.34
CA VAL A 26 3.30 11.16 4.54
C VAL A 26 3.48 10.46 3.20
N GLN A 27 3.33 11.21 2.12
CA GLN A 27 3.45 10.71 0.75
C GLN A 27 4.78 11.12 0.13
N GLU A 28 5.42 10.16 -0.54
CA GLU A 28 6.59 10.37 -1.38
C GLU A 28 6.30 9.75 -2.74
N ASP A 29 6.50 10.52 -3.81
CA ASP A 29 6.39 10.03 -5.17
C ASP A 29 7.62 9.20 -5.55
N PHE A 30 7.40 8.15 -6.34
CA PHE A 30 8.46 7.30 -6.86
C PHE A 30 8.13 6.90 -8.30
N ILE A 31 9.03 7.24 -9.22
CA ILE A 31 8.89 6.93 -10.64
C ILE A 31 9.40 5.50 -10.91
N LEU A 32 8.49 4.63 -11.34
CA LEU A 32 8.80 3.31 -11.87
C LEU A 32 9.27 3.44 -13.32
N TYR A 33 10.43 2.83 -13.60
CA TYR A 33 10.95 2.78 -14.96
C TYR A 33 10.22 1.73 -15.79
N GLN A 34 10.38 1.79 -17.12
CA GLN A 34 9.83 0.79 -18.03
C GLN A 34 10.10 -0.62 -17.53
N GLU A 35 9.07 -1.46 -17.56
CA GLU A 35 9.11 -2.86 -17.10
C GLU A 35 9.53 -3.00 -15.62
N TYR A 36 9.35 -1.94 -14.82
CA TYR A 36 9.62 -1.90 -13.38
C TYR A 36 11.06 -2.26 -13.00
N ARG A 37 12.04 -1.92 -13.85
CA ARG A 37 13.47 -2.25 -13.67
C ARG A 37 14.09 -1.73 -12.38
N ASN A 38 13.47 -0.74 -11.74
CA ASN A 38 13.91 -0.15 -10.48
C ASN A 38 13.03 -0.57 -9.29
N LEU A 39 12.26 -1.66 -9.40
CA LEU A 39 11.43 -2.17 -8.31
C LEU A 39 12.25 -2.47 -7.05
N ASP A 40 13.46 -3.01 -7.18
CA ASP A 40 14.34 -3.26 -6.02
C ASP A 40 14.72 -1.97 -5.27
N LEU A 41 14.83 -0.84 -5.98
CA LEU A 41 15.09 0.46 -5.37
C LEU A 41 13.85 0.95 -4.59
N LEU A 42 12.66 0.76 -5.16
CA LEU A 42 11.41 1.04 -4.45
C LEU A 42 11.29 0.20 -3.17
N LEU A 43 11.55 -1.10 -3.26
CA LEU A 43 11.51 -2.02 -2.11
C LEU A 43 12.55 -1.63 -1.04
N SER A 44 13.75 -1.26 -1.46
CA SER A 44 14.79 -0.76 -0.55
C SER A 44 14.37 0.54 0.13
N ARG A 45 13.69 1.44 -0.60
CA ARG A 45 13.20 2.72 -0.08
C ARG A 45 12.11 2.52 0.96
N ILE A 46 11.09 1.71 0.68
CA ILE A 46 10.01 1.44 1.65
C ILE A 46 10.54 0.69 2.88
N HIS A 47 11.50 -0.21 2.71
CA HIS A 47 12.15 -0.87 3.83
C HIS A 47 12.89 0.14 4.72
N ALA A 48 13.68 1.04 4.13
CA ALA A 48 14.37 2.09 4.86
C ALA A 48 13.41 3.02 5.61
N LEU A 49 12.29 3.42 4.99
CA LEU A 49 11.25 4.25 5.60
C LEU A 49 10.49 3.55 6.72
N SER A 50 10.42 2.21 6.70
CA SER A 50 9.77 1.43 7.76
C SER A 50 10.59 1.34 9.04
N ARG A 51 11.91 1.58 8.99
CA ARG A 51 12.78 1.45 10.17
C ARG A 51 12.58 2.63 11.13
N ARG A 52 12.39 2.34 12.40
CA ARG A 52 12.42 3.33 13.49
C ARG A 52 13.63 3.11 14.40
N ALA A 53 14.01 4.16 15.14
CA ALA A 53 15.15 4.13 16.06
C ALA A 53 14.94 3.21 17.27
N ASP A 54 13.69 2.94 17.63
CA ASP A 54 13.29 2.03 18.72
C ASP A 54 13.27 0.54 18.30
N GLY A 55 13.63 0.24 17.05
CA GLY A 55 13.61 -1.12 16.49
C GLY A 55 12.23 -1.58 16.02
N GLU A 56 11.17 -0.82 16.29
CA GLU A 56 9.83 -1.11 15.79
C GLU A 56 9.71 -0.79 14.30
N LYS A 57 8.85 -1.54 13.58
CA LYS A 57 8.51 -1.21 12.19
C LYS A 57 7.37 -0.22 12.15
N ARG A 58 7.55 0.82 11.35
CA ARG A 58 6.51 1.76 10.94
C ARG A 58 5.78 1.21 9.71
N PRO A 59 4.44 1.22 9.69
CA PRO A 59 3.66 0.88 8.50
C PRO A 59 4.04 1.75 7.30
N VAL A 60 4.42 1.09 6.20
CA VAL A 60 4.73 1.71 4.92
C VAL A 60 4.19 0.83 3.80
N PHE A 61 3.47 1.41 2.85
CA PHE A 61 3.02 0.73 1.65
C PHE A 61 3.10 1.65 0.43
N VAL A 62 3.12 1.06 -0.76
CA VAL A 62 3.08 1.80 -2.03
C VAL A 62 1.69 1.68 -2.61
N LEU A 63 1.15 2.76 -3.17
CA LEU A 63 -0.01 2.73 -4.07
C LEU A 63 0.48 2.95 -5.50
N PHE A 64 0.05 2.08 -6.41
CA PHE A 64 0.20 2.27 -7.85
C PHE A 64 -1.16 2.10 -8.54
N ALA A 65 -1.46 3.01 -9.46
CA ALA A 65 -2.74 3.10 -10.16
C ALA A 65 -2.58 3.19 -11.69
N GLY A 66 -1.46 2.67 -12.20
CA GLY A 66 -1.08 2.71 -13.61
C GLY A 66 -0.16 3.89 -13.96
N GLY A 67 0.57 3.73 -15.06
CA GLY A 67 1.53 4.72 -15.57
C GLY A 67 2.93 4.53 -15.00
N ASP A 68 3.63 5.64 -14.74
CA ASP A 68 5.01 5.64 -14.24
C ASP A 68 5.13 6.06 -12.78
N CYS A 69 4.11 6.70 -12.20
CA CYS A 69 4.18 7.23 -10.85
C CYS A 69 3.54 6.27 -9.82
N SER A 70 4.28 5.98 -8.77
CA SER A 70 3.80 5.28 -7.58
C SER A 70 3.97 6.17 -6.35
N PHE A 71 3.16 5.95 -5.32
CA PHE A 71 3.17 6.78 -4.11
C PHE A 71 3.47 5.93 -2.89
N ILE A 72 4.61 6.20 -2.25
CA ILE A 72 4.97 5.60 -0.98
C ILE A 72 4.22 6.33 0.13
N ASN A 73 3.41 5.59 0.88
CA ASN A 73 2.61 6.08 2.00
C ASN A 73 3.26 5.59 3.29
N THR A 74 3.85 6.51 4.04
CA THR A 74 4.49 6.25 5.33
C THR A 74 3.62 6.77 6.46
N LEU A 75 3.22 5.91 7.40
CA LEU A 75 2.34 6.31 8.50
C LEU A 75 3.00 7.41 9.37
N LYS A 76 2.28 8.48 9.69
CA LYS A 76 2.79 9.57 10.54
C LYS A 76 3.06 9.07 11.97
N GLU A 77 4.13 9.56 12.59
CA GLU A 77 4.52 9.18 13.95
C GLU A 77 3.46 9.49 15.03
N LYS A 78 2.59 10.48 14.76
CA LYS A 78 1.52 10.92 15.65
C LYS A 78 0.13 10.48 15.20
N SER A 79 0.03 9.59 14.21
CA SER A 79 -1.29 9.09 13.76
C SER A 79 -1.94 8.26 14.87
N SER A 80 -3.25 8.44 15.06
CA SER A 80 -4.05 7.62 15.96
C SER A 80 -4.15 6.16 15.51
N LEU A 81 -3.86 5.85 14.24
CA LEU A 81 -3.83 4.47 13.74
C LEU A 81 -2.74 3.63 14.41
N LEU A 82 -1.69 4.25 14.95
CA LEU A 82 -0.70 3.53 15.74
C LEU A 82 -1.29 2.95 17.04
N GLN A 83 -2.38 3.53 17.54
CA GLN A 83 -3.05 3.07 18.77
C GLN A 83 -4.04 1.93 18.50
N THR A 84 -4.47 1.74 17.25
CA THR A 84 -5.42 0.69 16.89
C THR A 84 -4.74 -0.63 16.54
N ILE A 85 -3.43 -0.60 16.25
CA ILE A 85 -2.63 -1.79 15.97
C ILE A 85 -2.15 -2.40 17.28
N SER A 86 -2.35 -3.71 17.45
CA SER A 86 -1.82 -4.43 18.61
C SER A 86 -0.28 -4.29 18.67
N PRO A 87 0.32 -4.04 19.85
CA PRO A 87 1.78 -3.90 19.98
C PRO A 87 2.57 -5.09 19.40
N ASN A 88 1.98 -6.30 19.54
CA ASN A 88 2.55 -7.57 19.09
C ASN A 88 2.07 -8.01 17.69
N GLU A 89 1.36 -7.15 16.95
CA GLU A 89 0.95 -7.45 15.59
C GLU A 89 2.19 -7.63 14.72
N LYS A 90 2.32 -8.80 14.08
CA LYS A 90 3.50 -9.14 13.27
C LYS A 90 3.53 -8.32 11.99
N ASP A 91 2.38 -8.19 11.33
CA ASP A 91 2.24 -7.49 10.06
C ASP A 91 1.47 -6.17 10.22
N LYS A 92 2.09 -5.21 10.93
CA LYS A 92 1.51 -3.89 11.22
C LYS A 92 1.05 -3.16 9.95
N THR A 93 1.82 -3.27 8.86
CA THR A 93 1.46 -2.69 7.56
C THR A 93 0.18 -3.29 7.01
N LEU A 94 0.03 -4.61 7.06
CA LEU A 94 -1.17 -5.30 6.56
C LEU A 94 -2.39 -4.96 7.41
N ALA A 95 -2.23 -4.90 8.74
CA ALA A 95 -3.31 -4.52 9.65
C ALA A 95 -3.83 -3.11 9.36
N VAL A 96 -2.93 -2.13 9.23
CA VAL A 96 -3.28 -0.75 8.85
C VAL A 96 -3.92 -0.70 7.47
N PHE A 97 -3.39 -1.43 6.50
CA PHE A 97 -3.95 -1.48 5.16
C PHE A 97 -5.40 -1.97 5.17
N LYS A 98 -5.69 -3.07 5.87
CA LYS A 98 -7.05 -3.60 5.97
C LYS A 98 -8.01 -2.62 6.65
N GLN A 99 -7.62 -2.10 7.81
CA GLN A 99 -8.48 -1.24 8.62
C GLN A 99 -8.69 0.14 7.97
N GLU A 100 -7.62 0.81 7.57
CA GLU A 100 -7.71 2.20 7.10
C GLU A 100 -8.02 2.27 5.61
N VAL A 101 -7.39 1.42 4.79
CA VAL A 101 -7.52 1.53 3.34
C VAL A 101 -8.72 0.75 2.82
N LEU A 102 -8.79 -0.56 3.10
CA LEU A 102 -9.88 -1.39 2.60
C LEU A 102 -11.21 -1.00 3.25
N GLU A 103 -11.28 -1.03 4.58
CA GLU A 103 -12.52 -0.74 5.31
C GLU A 103 -12.79 0.77 5.39
N GLY A 104 -11.83 1.56 5.86
CA GLY A 104 -12.04 3.00 6.13
C GLY A 104 -12.22 3.86 4.88
N ILE A 105 -11.35 3.71 3.89
CA ILE A 105 -11.34 4.57 2.70
C ILE A 105 -12.18 3.98 1.56
N LEU A 106 -11.94 2.70 1.22
CA LEU A 106 -12.61 2.04 0.10
C LEU A 106 -13.99 1.49 0.48
N GLY A 107 -14.31 1.37 1.78
CA GLY A 107 -15.60 0.87 2.24
C GLY A 107 -15.83 -0.60 1.95
N LEU A 108 -14.76 -1.39 1.80
CA LEU A 108 -14.83 -2.82 1.51
C LEU A 108 -14.91 -3.60 2.82
N ASP A 109 -16.11 -4.11 3.11
CA ASP A 109 -16.33 -4.97 4.27
C ASP A 109 -15.50 -6.26 4.15
N PRO A 110 -15.14 -6.92 5.27
CA PRO A 110 -14.32 -8.14 5.24
C PRO A 110 -14.82 -9.25 4.32
N ARG A 111 -16.14 -9.32 4.07
CA ARG A 111 -16.74 -10.27 3.13
C ARG A 111 -16.44 -9.92 1.67
N GLU A 112 -16.52 -8.64 1.32
CA GLU A 112 -16.28 -8.12 -0.02
C GLU A 112 -14.80 -8.13 -0.39
N GLN A 113 -13.92 -8.04 0.62
CA GLN A 113 -12.48 -8.13 0.41
C GLN A 113 -12.07 -9.45 -0.27
N GLY A 114 -12.73 -10.57 0.03
CA GLY A 114 -12.43 -11.87 -0.60
C GLY A 114 -12.72 -11.90 -2.11
N GLU A 115 -13.66 -11.09 -2.57
CA GLU A 115 -14.05 -11.03 -4.00
C GLU A 115 -13.28 -9.94 -4.76
N ASN A 116 -12.97 -8.83 -4.06
CA ASN A 116 -12.43 -7.61 -4.64
C ASN A 116 -10.91 -7.44 -4.47
N VAL A 117 -10.28 -8.19 -3.56
CA VAL A 117 -8.85 -8.09 -3.26
C VAL A 117 -8.14 -9.40 -3.60
N THR A 118 -7.10 -9.32 -4.42
CA THR A 118 -6.23 -10.47 -4.76
C THR A 118 -4.83 -10.22 -4.24
N TYR A 119 -4.27 -11.18 -3.50
CA TYR A 119 -2.91 -11.07 -2.95
C TYR A 119 -1.93 -11.91 -3.77
N THR A 120 -0.72 -11.39 -4.02
CA THR A 120 0.35 -12.11 -4.71
C THR A 120 1.73 -11.67 -4.22
N GLU A 121 2.71 -12.56 -4.34
CA GLU A 121 4.14 -12.26 -4.09
C GLU A 121 4.86 -11.84 -5.39
N ASP A 122 4.25 -12.05 -6.55
CA ASP A 122 4.77 -11.59 -7.85
C ASP A 122 4.38 -10.13 -8.08
N LEU A 123 5.24 -9.23 -7.60
CA LEU A 123 5.04 -7.79 -7.67
C LEU A 123 5.05 -7.25 -9.10
N ALA A 124 5.90 -7.80 -9.98
CA ALA A 124 6.01 -7.34 -11.36
C ALA A 124 4.74 -7.66 -12.16
N SER A 125 4.21 -8.89 -12.00
CA SER A 125 2.93 -9.26 -12.59
C SER A 125 1.77 -8.45 -12.02
N ALA A 126 1.82 -8.09 -10.72
CA ALA A 126 0.80 -7.26 -10.10
C ALA A 126 0.77 -5.84 -10.67
N LEU A 127 1.93 -5.18 -10.79
CA LEU A 127 2.04 -3.86 -11.42
C LEU A 127 1.54 -3.90 -12.87
N LYS A 128 1.96 -4.92 -13.63
CA LYS A 128 1.52 -5.12 -15.02
C LYS A 128 0.01 -5.27 -15.16
N ALA A 129 -0.63 -5.99 -14.24
CA ALA A 129 -2.08 -6.17 -14.28
C ALA A 129 -2.85 -4.85 -14.07
N VAL A 130 -2.28 -3.87 -13.36
CA VAL A 130 -2.85 -2.53 -13.24
C VAL A 130 -2.66 -1.72 -14.52
N ASP A 131 -1.46 -1.75 -15.11
CA ASP A 131 -1.20 -1.08 -16.40
C ASP A 131 -2.07 -1.62 -17.54
N GLU A 132 -2.39 -2.92 -17.51
CA GLU A 132 -3.32 -3.57 -18.45
C GLU A 132 -4.80 -3.36 -18.09
N ALA A 133 -5.12 -2.51 -17.10
CA ALA A 133 -6.46 -2.19 -16.63
C ALA A 133 -7.28 -3.41 -16.16
N GLN A 134 -6.62 -4.50 -15.75
CA GLN A 134 -7.28 -5.66 -15.15
C GLN A 134 -7.68 -5.41 -13.68
N TYR A 135 -6.96 -4.49 -13.02
CA TYR A 135 -7.21 -4.05 -11.66
C TYR A 135 -7.14 -2.52 -11.59
N SER A 136 -7.90 -1.93 -10.67
CA SER A 136 -7.92 -0.48 -10.44
C SER A 136 -6.65 0.01 -9.75
N PHE A 137 -6.15 -0.76 -8.78
CA PHE A 137 -5.00 -0.42 -7.96
C PHE A 137 -4.16 -1.65 -7.61
N VAL A 138 -2.90 -1.41 -7.30
CA VAL A 138 -2.08 -2.35 -6.53
C VAL A 138 -1.43 -1.62 -5.35
N PHE A 139 -1.45 -2.29 -4.20
CA PHE A 139 -0.72 -1.88 -3.02
C PHE A 139 0.46 -2.81 -2.76
N ILE A 140 1.67 -2.28 -2.66
CA ILE A 140 2.84 -3.06 -2.25
C ILE A 140 3.03 -2.88 -0.75
N LEU A 141 2.86 -3.95 0.00
CA LEU A 141 2.90 -3.98 1.46
C LEU A 141 4.28 -4.45 1.93
N ASN A 142 4.92 -3.63 2.78
CA ASN A 142 6.18 -4.00 3.44
C ASN A 142 5.88 -4.73 4.76
N GLU A 143 6.13 -6.04 4.79
CA GLU A 143 6.07 -6.91 5.98
C GLU A 143 7.31 -6.77 6.88
#